data_AF-A0A511N3D5-F1
#
_entry.id   AF-A0A511N3D5-F1
#
_cell.length_a   1.000
_cell.length_b   1.000
_cell.length_c   1.000
_cell.angle_alpha   90.00
_cell.angle_beta   90.00
_cell.angle_gamma   90.00
#
_symmetry.space_group_name_H-M   'P 1'
#
loop_
_entity.id
_entity.type
_entity.pdbx_description
1 polymer ?
#
loop_
_entity_poly.entity_id
_entity_poly.type
_entity_poly.pdbx_seq_one_letter_code
_entity_poly.pdbx_strand_id
1 'polypeptide(L)'
;MKTIEKSLFTTKVSVKPFERVLLYHRDRLVRILTGGEYTFWGRQYSTEVFNVNQPLFKHALQDYLLAERTDLVREFFEVVSTSDQQIAVVTRNQDLLDVVMPRNVQLYWKGFSPLSVELIEVKGGVTLPADHLLLTQKYNAVLTRVFTDVNTGDRQFALVERAGHLADIVLPRERKLYLHEALRTTVTYQALRQSVDQTTQDVIRTSHADWLSLFDAYQLSDTEIGVVRHNNKVIDVRGSGQSLMYLKVAHVEVEILSIRDQFELTPEQYDALRTADVAVRTYAIDEIEVPEYHLGMLFVDGALSRVLPAGRYAFWKFGRAYRVKLNDQRLQTLEVSGQEILTRDKVALRLNLTAGYRVTDVLEATSRFSDIEQYLYRELQLGLRAAVGTRSLDELLEDKGVLDAVVIQHIRSRTEGMGIVMESVGVKDIILPGEMKTILAQVVQAEKSAQANVIRRREETAATRSLLNTAKVMEDNPVALRLKELETLERVTEKIDNISVYGGLDGVLNDLVRIRK
;
A
#
# COMPACT_ATOMS: atom_id res chain seq x y z
N MET A 1 -35.70 63.78 22.60
CA MET A 1 -35.82 65.24 22.81
C MET A 1 -36.63 65.46 24.08
N LYS A 2 -35.99 65.84 25.19
CA LYS A 2 -36.68 66.24 26.43
C LYS A 2 -36.33 67.68 26.77
N THR A 3 -37.25 68.27 27.54
CA THR A 3 -37.72 69.66 27.51
C THR A 3 -36.64 70.72 27.70
N ILE A 4 -36.37 71.48 26.65
CA ILE A 4 -35.80 72.83 26.76
C ILE A 4 -36.99 73.79 26.75
N GLU A 5 -37.34 74.34 27.92
CA GLU A 5 -38.29 75.44 27.99
C GLU A 5 -37.54 76.76 27.78
N LYS A 6 -37.76 77.40 26.62
CA LYS A 6 -37.20 78.72 26.29
C LYS A 6 -38.23 79.80 26.56
N SER A 7 -37.93 80.73 27.48
CA SER A 7 -38.73 81.94 27.73
C SER A 7 -38.15 83.16 27.00
N LEU A 8 -38.72 84.36 27.20
CA LEU A 8 -38.18 85.63 26.68
C LEU A 8 -36.73 85.90 27.13
N PHE A 9 -36.32 85.41 28.30
CA PHE A 9 -35.01 85.74 28.88
C PHE A 9 -34.21 84.53 29.39
N THR A 10 -34.84 83.36 29.59
CA THR A 10 -34.20 82.20 30.23
C THR A 10 -34.38 80.91 29.45
N THR A 11 -33.37 80.03 29.53
CA THR A 11 -33.44 78.63 29.06
C THR A 11 -33.42 77.72 30.28
N LYS A 12 -34.48 76.92 30.47
CA LYS A 12 -34.53 75.89 31.52
C LYS A 12 -34.14 74.55 30.95
N VAL A 13 -33.32 73.80 31.70
CA VAL A 13 -32.84 72.46 31.35
C VAL A 13 -33.09 71.54 32.53
N SER A 14 -33.93 70.53 32.32
CA SER A 14 -34.20 69.45 33.27
C SER A 14 -33.35 68.23 32.91
N VAL A 15 -32.57 67.73 33.87
CA VAL A 15 -31.68 66.58 33.68
C VAL A 15 -32.08 65.47 34.65
N LYS A 16 -32.32 64.25 34.14
CA LYS A 16 -32.62 63.11 35.03
C LYS A 16 -31.38 62.66 35.81
N PRO A 17 -31.54 61.96 36.95
CA PRO A 17 -30.42 61.49 37.76
C PRO A 17 -29.37 60.66 36.99
N PHE A 18 -29.83 59.79 36.08
CA PHE A 18 -28.97 58.91 35.26
C PHE A 18 -28.52 59.53 33.94
N GLU A 19 -28.74 60.83 33.73
CA GLU A 19 -28.35 61.54 32.53
C GLU A 19 -27.20 62.51 32.82
N ARG A 20 -26.42 62.81 31.79
CA ARG A 20 -25.47 63.92 31.73
C ARG A 20 -25.81 64.76 30.52
N VAL A 21 -25.77 66.07 30.67
CA VAL A 21 -26.09 66.99 29.57
C VAL A 21 -24.89 67.87 29.28
N LEU A 22 -24.34 67.74 28.07
CA LEU A 22 -23.38 68.71 27.54
C LEU A 22 -24.14 69.99 27.20
N LEU A 23 -23.84 71.08 27.90
CA LEU A 23 -24.43 72.39 27.65
C LEU A 23 -23.49 73.23 26.80
N TYR A 24 -23.98 73.66 25.66
CA TYR A 24 -23.26 74.54 24.74
C TYR A 24 -23.83 75.94 24.78
N HIS A 25 -22.99 76.94 24.58
CA HIS A 25 -23.38 78.32 24.32
C HIS A 25 -22.63 78.82 23.10
N ARG A 26 -23.36 79.20 22.04
CA ARG A 26 -22.77 79.57 20.73
C ARG A 26 -21.76 78.50 20.24
N ASP A 27 -22.20 77.24 20.25
CA ASP A 27 -21.45 76.05 19.83
C ASP A 27 -20.15 75.77 20.59
N ARG A 28 -19.91 76.43 21.72
CA ARG A 28 -18.82 76.12 22.64
C ARG A 28 -19.33 75.39 23.86
N LEU A 29 -18.67 74.30 24.23
CA LEU A 29 -18.99 73.54 25.43
C LEU A 29 -18.71 74.40 26.67
N VAL A 30 -19.75 74.71 27.43
CA VAL A 30 -19.66 75.52 28.65
C VAL A 30 -19.45 74.62 29.86
N ARG A 31 -20.34 73.63 30.04
CA ARG A 31 -20.37 72.76 31.23
C ARG A 31 -21.09 71.45 30.95
N ILE A 32 -20.83 70.43 31.77
CA ILE A 32 -21.61 69.20 31.86
C ILE A 32 -22.55 69.29 33.05
N LEU A 33 -23.85 69.10 32.82
CA LEU A 33 -24.87 69.14 33.86
C LEU A 33 -25.16 67.72 34.37
N THR A 34 -25.28 67.57 35.69
CA THR A 34 -25.73 66.35 36.38
C THR A 34 -27.24 66.41 36.65
N GLY A 35 -27.82 65.33 37.18
CA GLY A 35 -29.26 65.29 37.50
C GLY A 35 -29.71 66.48 38.38
N GLY A 36 -30.72 67.21 37.92
CA GLY A 36 -31.20 68.44 38.56
C GLY A 36 -31.93 69.36 37.59
N GLU A 37 -32.46 70.46 38.13
CA GLU A 37 -33.13 71.52 37.37
C GLU A 37 -32.22 72.75 37.28
N TYR A 38 -31.94 73.21 36.07
CA TYR A 38 -31.03 74.34 35.82
C TYR A 38 -31.74 75.43 35.03
N THR A 39 -31.47 76.69 35.38
CA THR A 39 -31.97 77.86 34.65
C THR A 39 -30.79 78.73 34.21
N PHE A 40 -30.69 78.98 32.91
CA PHE A 40 -29.65 79.82 32.32
C PHE A 40 -30.26 81.09 31.73
N TRP A 41 -29.55 82.21 31.85
CA TRP A 41 -29.93 83.47 31.23
C TRP A 41 -29.45 83.52 29.77
N GLY A 42 -30.37 83.77 28.83
CA GLY A 42 -30.12 83.82 27.39
C GLY A 42 -30.73 82.65 26.59
N ARG A 43 -30.72 82.77 25.25
CA ARG A 43 -31.41 81.86 24.30
C ARG A 43 -30.50 80.98 23.43
N GLN A 44 -29.20 81.29 23.39
CA GLN A 44 -28.21 80.64 22.52
C GLN A 44 -27.57 79.41 23.17
N TYR A 45 -28.37 78.65 23.93
CA TYR A 45 -27.97 77.37 24.49
C TYR A 45 -28.54 76.21 23.69
N SER A 46 -27.70 75.20 23.50
CA SER A 46 -28.05 73.88 22.98
C SER A 46 -27.52 72.81 23.92
N THR A 47 -28.13 71.62 23.86
CA THR A 47 -27.84 70.54 24.80
C THR A 47 -27.77 69.20 24.09
N GLU A 48 -26.83 68.36 24.51
CA GLU A 48 -26.78 66.96 24.13
C GLU A 48 -26.85 66.08 25.37
N VAL A 49 -27.72 65.07 25.33
CA VAL A 49 -28.03 64.23 26.49
C VAL A 49 -27.36 62.87 26.34
N PHE A 50 -26.67 62.43 27.38
CA PHE A 50 -26.00 61.15 27.49
C PHE A 50 -26.58 60.35 28.64
N ASN A 51 -26.76 59.05 28.44
CA ASN A 51 -27.20 58.14 29.48
C ASN A 51 -25.98 57.54 30.18
N VAL A 52 -25.85 57.75 31.49
CA VAL A 52 -24.71 57.27 32.29
C VAL A 52 -24.68 55.75 32.43
N ASN A 53 -25.82 55.08 32.20
CA ASN A 53 -25.89 53.62 32.14
C ASN A 53 -25.27 53.06 30.84
N GLN A 54 -25.04 53.90 29.84
CA GLN A 54 -24.20 53.60 28.68
C GLN A 54 -22.83 54.27 28.92
N PRO A 55 -21.87 53.56 29.52
CA PRO A 55 -20.69 54.19 30.10
C PRO A 55 -19.76 54.79 29.05
N LEU A 56 -19.66 54.21 27.84
CA LEU A 56 -18.77 54.69 26.80
C LEU A 56 -19.20 56.06 26.25
N PHE A 57 -18.32 57.05 26.32
CA PHE A 57 -18.54 58.38 25.73
C PHE A 57 -18.03 58.43 24.29
N LYS A 58 -18.90 58.07 23.34
CA LYS A 58 -18.60 58.15 21.91
C LYS A 58 -19.04 59.50 21.33
N HIS A 59 -18.15 60.49 21.27
CA HIS A 59 -18.45 61.83 20.77
C HIS A 59 -17.23 62.54 20.16
N ALA A 60 -17.46 63.46 19.21
CA ALA A 60 -16.40 64.20 18.51
C ALA A 60 -15.58 65.13 19.43
N LEU A 61 -16.10 65.44 20.63
CA LEU A 61 -15.40 66.26 21.62
C LEU A 61 -14.41 65.49 22.48
N GLN A 62 -14.29 64.17 22.34
CA GLN A 62 -13.42 63.36 23.19
C GLN A 62 -11.99 63.93 23.23
N ASP A 63 -11.38 64.16 22.07
CA ASP A 63 -10.00 64.65 21.98
C ASP A 63 -9.87 66.08 22.50
N TYR A 64 -10.87 66.93 22.23
CA TYR A 64 -10.94 68.29 22.78
C TYR A 64 -11.02 68.28 24.32
N LEU A 65 -11.84 67.40 24.90
CA LEU A 65 -11.98 67.28 26.36
C LEU A 65 -10.68 66.82 27.00
N LEU A 66 -10.02 65.81 26.43
CA LEU A 66 -8.74 65.28 26.90
C LEU A 66 -7.62 66.33 26.86
N ALA A 67 -7.57 67.16 25.81
CA ALA A 67 -6.52 68.16 25.63
C ALA A 67 -6.77 69.47 26.41
N GLU A 68 -7.98 70.02 26.31
CA GLU A 68 -8.26 71.42 26.70
C GLU A 68 -9.13 71.54 27.96
N ARG A 69 -9.87 70.49 28.34
CA ARG A 69 -10.85 70.52 29.45
C ARG A 69 -10.63 69.39 30.46
N THR A 70 -9.39 69.29 30.96
CA THR A 70 -9.00 68.29 31.97
C THR A 70 -9.77 68.43 33.29
N ASP A 71 -10.31 69.62 33.57
CA ASP A 71 -11.24 69.90 34.67
C ASP A 71 -12.49 69.01 34.58
N LEU A 72 -13.15 69.02 33.43
CA LEU A 72 -14.36 68.24 33.19
C LEU A 72 -14.06 66.75 33.07
N VAL A 73 -12.92 66.39 32.48
CA VAL A 73 -12.48 64.98 32.38
C VAL A 73 -12.34 64.37 33.76
N ARG A 74 -11.61 65.01 34.68
CA ARG A 74 -11.40 64.49 36.04
C ARG A 74 -12.71 64.35 36.81
N GLU A 75 -13.62 65.30 36.64
CA GLU A 75 -14.90 65.33 37.36
C GLU A 75 -15.88 64.27 36.85
N PHE A 76 -16.07 64.16 35.53
CA PHE A 76 -17.17 63.39 34.94
C PHE A 76 -16.77 62.06 34.29
N PHE A 77 -15.49 61.84 34.02
CA PHE A 77 -15.03 60.71 33.24
C PHE A 77 -13.95 59.90 33.95
N GLU A 78 -14.01 58.60 33.73
CA GLU A 78 -12.91 57.66 33.92
C GLU A 78 -12.14 57.57 32.61
N VAL A 79 -10.83 57.84 32.65
CA VAL A 79 -9.96 57.80 31.47
C VAL A 79 -9.29 56.44 31.41
N VAL A 80 -9.48 55.72 30.31
CA VAL A 80 -8.81 54.45 30.07
C VAL A 80 -7.87 54.63 28.88
N SER A 81 -6.57 54.52 29.15
CA SER A 81 -5.50 54.63 28.15
C SER A 81 -4.70 53.33 28.07
N THR A 82 -4.48 52.85 26.86
CA THR A 82 -3.68 51.65 26.60
C THR A 82 -2.37 52.00 25.90
N SER A 83 -1.29 51.31 26.26
CA SER A 83 -0.03 51.35 25.50
C SER A 83 -0.17 50.63 24.15
N ASP A 84 0.92 50.52 23.41
CA ASP A 84 0.94 49.78 22.15
C ASP A 84 0.95 48.26 22.31
N GLN A 85 1.20 47.76 23.52
CA GLN A 85 1.20 46.34 23.87
C GLN A 85 0.18 46.01 24.96
N GLN A 86 -0.77 46.90 25.24
CA GLN A 86 -1.79 46.67 26.26
C GLN A 86 -3.19 46.73 25.67
N ILE A 87 -4.08 45.93 26.21
CA ILE A 87 -5.52 46.16 26.13
C ILE A 87 -6.07 46.50 27.50
N ALA A 88 -7.19 47.23 27.53
CA ALA A 88 -7.94 47.42 28.77
C ALA A 88 -9.27 46.67 28.69
N VAL A 89 -9.55 45.83 29.68
CA VAL A 89 -10.85 45.20 29.86
C VAL A 89 -11.63 46.03 30.86
N VAL A 90 -12.74 46.61 30.41
CA VAL A 90 -13.58 47.49 31.21
C VAL A 90 -14.83 46.73 31.64
N THR A 91 -15.01 46.57 32.95
CA THR A 91 -16.12 45.84 33.55
C THR A 91 -16.87 46.69 34.58
N ARG A 92 -18.12 46.33 34.87
CA ARG A 92 -18.92 46.88 35.96
C ARG A 92 -19.73 45.76 36.58
N ASN A 93 -19.65 45.58 37.89
CA ASN A 93 -20.33 44.49 38.60
C ASN A 93 -20.07 43.11 37.98
N GLN A 94 -18.83 42.84 37.55
CA GLN A 94 -18.41 41.63 36.83
C GLN A 94 -18.96 41.47 35.40
N ASP A 95 -19.82 42.38 34.94
CA ASP A 95 -20.25 42.41 33.54
C ASP A 95 -19.22 43.13 32.67
N LEU A 96 -18.82 42.47 31.58
CA LEU A 96 -17.99 43.08 30.54
C LEU A 96 -18.76 44.17 29.79
N LEU A 97 -18.21 45.39 29.84
CA LEU A 97 -18.78 46.57 29.20
C LEU A 97 -18.06 46.94 27.90
N ASP A 98 -16.72 46.88 27.87
CA ASP A 98 -15.93 47.27 26.71
C ASP A 98 -14.50 46.69 26.75
N VAL A 99 -13.84 46.68 25.59
CA VAL A 99 -12.42 46.31 25.45
C VAL A 99 -11.70 47.40 24.67
N VAL A 100 -10.82 48.14 25.35
CA VAL A 100 -10.01 49.20 24.73
C VAL A 100 -8.80 48.56 24.05
N MET A 101 -8.71 48.76 22.74
CA MET A 101 -7.62 48.25 21.90
C MET A 101 -6.30 48.98 22.19
N PRO A 102 -5.13 48.45 21.78
CA PRO A 102 -3.86 49.12 21.98
C PRO A 102 -3.79 50.48 21.29
N ARG A 103 -2.94 51.37 21.81
CA ARG A 103 -2.77 52.78 21.35
C ARG A 103 -4.07 53.56 21.31
N ASN A 104 -4.95 53.33 22.27
CA ASN A 104 -6.25 53.97 22.30
C ASN A 104 -6.49 54.63 23.66
N VAL A 105 -7.25 55.72 23.64
CA VAL A 105 -7.70 56.43 24.83
C VAL A 105 -9.20 56.60 24.70
N GLN A 106 -9.93 56.14 25.70
CA GLN A 106 -11.40 56.26 25.74
C GLN A 106 -11.86 56.89 27.05
N LEU A 107 -12.93 57.66 26.95
CA LEU A 107 -13.61 58.27 28.08
C LEU A 107 -14.86 57.45 28.43
N TYR A 108 -15.01 57.14 29.72
CA TYR A 108 -16.23 56.53 30.24
C TYR A 108 -16.88 57.41 31.28
N TRP A 109 -18.20 57.60 31.21
CA TRP A 109 -18.93 58.35 32.22
C TRP A 109 -18.79 57.71 33.61
N LYS A 110 -18.40 58.52 34.60
CA LYS A 110 -18.45 58.12 36.01
C LYS A 110 -19.90 57.92 36.43
N GLY A 111 -20.25 56.66 36.65
CA GLY A 111 -21.59 56.22 37.03
C GLY A 111 -21.78 56.06 38.53
N PHE A 112 -22.93 55.51 38.90
CA PHE A 112 -23.27 55.20 40.30
C PHE A 112 -22.48 54.02 40.87
N SER A 113 -21.96 53.15 39.99
CA SER A 113 -21.05 52.07 40.34
C SER A 113 -19.71 52.30 39.62
N PRO A 114 -18.56 52.15 40.31
CA PRO A 114 -17.26 52.34 39.69
C PRO A 114 -17.04 51.33 38.57
N LEU A 115 -16.26 51.73 37.57
CA LEU A 115 -15.74 50.82 36.56
C LEU A 115 -14.53 50.11 37.14
N SER A 116 -14.39 48.82 36.86
CA SER A 116 -13.15 48.09 37.08
C SER A 116 -12.42 47.98 35.74
N VAL A 117 -11.20 48.52 35.69
CA VAL A 117 -10.37 48.55 34.50
C VAL A 117 -9.16 47.68 34.75
N GLU A 118 -9.03 46.60 33.98
CA GLU A 118 -7.89 45.70 34.04
C GLU A 118 -7.03 45.93 32.79
N LEU A 119 -5.78 46.35 33.00
CA LEU A 119 -4.81 46.48 31.91
C LEU A 119 -4.08 45.15 31.73
N ILE A 120 -4.14 44.61 30.52
CA ILE A 120 -3.57 43.32 30.17
C ILE A 120 -2.46 43.53 29.15
N GLU A 121 -1.24 43.12 29.50
CA GLU A 121 -0.09 43.06 28.60
C GLU A 121 -0.30 41.96 27.54
N VAL A 122 -0.09 42.32 26.27
CA VAL A 122 -0.26 41.47 25.08
C VAL A 122 1.08 40.96 24.55
N LYS A 123 2.19 41.26 25.25
CA LYS A 123 3.55 40.88 24.84
C LYS A 123 3.70 39.35 24.86
N GLY A 124 3.92 38.75 23.69
CA GLY A 124 4.01 37.29 23.53
C GLY A 124 2.65 36.58 23.47
N GLY A 125 1.55 37.33 23.35
CA GLY A 125 0.19 36.80 23.39
C GLY A 125 -0.44 36.92 24.78
N VAL A 126 -1.73 37.23 24.83
CA VAL A 126 -2.51 37.21 26.07
C VAL A 126 -2.99 35.80 26.31
N THR A 127 -2.56 35.19 27.41
CA THR A 127 -3.22 34.00 27.94
C THR A 127 -4.50 34.46 28.60
N LEU A 128 -5.66 34.13 28.01
CA LEU A 128 -6.93 34.46 28.62
C LEU A 128 -7.22 33.41 29.71
N PRO A 129 -7.36 33.80 30.99
CA PRO A 129 -7.88 32.90 32.00
C PRO A 129 -9.27 32.38 31.58
N ALA A 130 -9.66 31.19 32.05
CA ALA A 130 -10.96 30.60 31.72
C ALA A 130 -12.13 31.56 31.98
N ASP A 131 -12.02 32.39 33.02
CA ASP A 131 -13.05 33.36 33.43
C ASP A 131 -13.27 34.49 32.40
N HIS A 132 -12.31 34.73 31.50
CA HIS A 132 -12.41 35.70 30.42
C HIS A 132 -13.01 35.13 29.12
N LEU A 133 -13.57 33.91 29.14
CA LEU A 133 -14.37 33.32 28.06
C LEU A 133 -15.48 34.27 27.56
N LEU A 134 -16.00 35.13 28.43
CA LEU A 134 -16.99 36.17 28.14
C LEU A 134 -16.51 37.23 27.13
N LEU A 135 -15.21 37.56 27.11
CA LEU A 135 -14.62 38.45 26.09
C LEU A 135 -14.90 37.91 24.68
N THR A 136 -14.78 36.59 24.53
CA THR A 136 -14.84 35.93 23.22
C THR A 136 -16.27 35.64 22.75
N GLN A 137 -17.26 35.61 23.64
CA GLN A 137 -18.66 35.41 23.26
C GLN A 137 -19.37 36.73 22.89
N LYS A 138 -19.16 37.80 23.67
CA LYS A 138 -19.86 39.09 23.48
C LYS A 138 -19.20 39.99 22.43
N TYR A 139 -17.88 39.89 22.25
CA TYR A 139 -17.09 40.73 21.33
C TYR A 139 -16.30 39.93 20.28
N ASN A 140 -16.71 38.70 19.95
CA ASN A 140 -16.02 37.83 18.99
C ASN A 140 -15.66 38.54 17.67
N ALA A 141 -16.62 39.27 17.10
CA ALA A 141 -16.45 39.99 15.83
C ALA A 141 -15.46 41.18 15.90
N VAL A 142 -15.22 41.72 17.09
CA VAL A 142 -14.28 42.83 17.31
C VAL A 142 -12.89 42.28 17.63
N LEU A 143 -12.82 41.25 18.47
CA LEU A 143 -11.56 40.60 18.82
C LEU A 143 -10.92 39.91 17.61
N THR A 144 -11.69 39.21 16.77
CA THR A 144 -11.16 38.55 15.56
C THR A 144 -10.58 39.52 14.51
N ARG A 145 -10.93 40.81 14.55
CA ARG A 145 -10.35 41.83 13.66
C ARG A 145 -8.98 42.32 14.12
N VAL A 146 -8.67 42.15 15.40
CA VAL A 146 -7.48 42.73 16.05
C VAL A 146 -6.55 41.63 16.57
N PHE A 147 -7.06 40.43 16.81
CA PHE A 147 -6.33 39.30 17.39
C PHE A 147 -6.44 38.04 16.54
N THR A 148 -5.31 37.36 16.40
CA THR A 148 -5.26 35.96 15.96
C THR A 148 -5.56 35.10 17.19
N ASP A 149 -6.69 34.40 17.15
CA ASP A 149 -7.10 33.48 18.21
C ASP A 149 -6.48 32.11 17.97
N VAL A 150 -5.67 31.67 18.93
CA VAL A 150 -4.99 30.37 18.89
C VAL A 150 -5.56 29.50 19.98
N ASN A 151 -6.27 28.45 19.57
CA ASN A 151 -6.88 27.49 20.47
C ASN A 151 -6.47 26.08 20.06
N THR A 152 -5.63 25.45 20.88
CA THR A 152 -5.02 24.17 20.56
C THR A 152 -5.95 23.00 20.89
N GLY A 153 -6.83 23.13 21.88
CA GLY A 153 -7.62 21.98 22.36
C GLY A 153 -6.73 20.84 22.86
N ASP A 154 -7.24 19.60 22.87
CA ASP A 154 -6.62 18.51 23.64
C ASP A 154 -5.51 17.71 22.92
N ARG A 155 -5.44 17.77 21.59
CA ARG A 155 -4.69 16.78 20.79
C ARG A 155 -3.56 17.36 19.94
N GLN A 156 -3.36 18.66 20.04
CA GLN A 156 -2.41 19.42 19.23
C GLN A 156 -1.85 20.55 20.08
N PHE A 157 -0.73 21.11 19.62
CA PHE A 157 -0.15 22.34 20.10
C PHE A 157 -0.02 23.29 18.89
N ALA A 158 0.30 24.56 19.13
CA ALA A 158 0.50 25.51 18.04
C ALA A 158 1.88 26.14 18.12
N LEU A 159 2.53 26.25 16.97
CA LEU A 159 3.73 27.05 16.75
C LEU A 159 3.29 28.41 16.23
N VAL A 160 3.70 29.47 16.91
CA VAL A 160 3.35 30.85 16.53
C VAL A 160 4.58 31.54 16.01
N GLU A 161 4.51 31.96 14.75
CA GLU A 161 5.57 32.69 14.07
C GLU A 161 5.17 34.16 13.92
N ARG A 162 6.13 35.05 14.18
CA ARG A 162 6.00 36.49 13.97
C ARG A 162 7.11 36.96 13.05
N ALA A 163 6.74 37.62 11.96
CA ALA A 163 7.70 38.08 10.94
C ALA A 163 8.60 36.96 10.38
N GLY A 164 8.11 35.71 10.36
CA GLY A 164 8.87 34.55 9.91
C GLY A 164 9.83 33.95 10.95
N HIS A 165 9.75 34.38 12.21
CA HIS A 165 10.52 33.81 13.31
C HIS A 165 9.58 33.14 14.31
N LEU A 166 9.93 31.93 14.75
CA LEU A 166 9.23 31.25 15.83
C LEU A 166 9.32 32.10 17.11
N ALA A 167 8.16 32.45 17.66
CA ALA A 167 8.03 33.43 18.74
C ALA A 167 7.32 32.87 19.98
N ASP A 168 6.42 31.91 19.83
CA ASP A 168 5.76 31.24 20.96
C ASP A 168 5.32 29.81 20.61
N ILE A 169 5.12 28.99 21.64
CA ILE A 169 4.51 27.66 21.57
C ILE A 169 3.29 27.67 22.50
N VAL A 170 2.12 27.39 21.93
CA VAL A 170 0.86 27.25 22.68
C VAL A 170 0.67 25.79 22.99
N LEU A 171 0.66 25.44 24.28
CA LEU A 171 0.54 24.05 24.71
C LEU A 171 -0.91 23.53 24.53
N PRO A 172 -1.14 22.21 24.60
CA PRO A 172 -2.49 21.66 24.59
C PRO A 172 -3.35 22.26 25.70
N ARG A 173 -4.63 22.46 25.41
CA ARG A 173 -5.65 23.06 26.31
C ARG A 173 -5.40 24.53 26.65
N GLU A 174 -4.48 25.18 25.97
CA GLU A 174 -4.28 26.61 26.08
C GLU A 174 -5.03 27.35 24.96
N ARG A 175 -5.50 28.55 25.31
CA ARG A 175 -6.01 29.52 24.36
C ARG A 175 -5.30 30.84 24.59
N LYS A 176 -4.62 31.32 23.56
CA LYS A 176 -3.88 32.59 23.59
C LYS A 176 -4.33 33.49 22.44
N LEU A 177 -4.44 34.78 22.73
CA LEU A 177 -4.74 35.81 21.72
C LEU A 177 -3.48 36.58 21.38
N TYR A 178 -3.14 36.64 20.08
CA TYR A 178 -2.00 37.41 19.60
C TYR A 178 -2.47 38.63 18.84
N LEU A 179 -1.90 39.80 19.11
CA LEU A 179 -2.20 40.99 18.34
C LEU A 179 -1.86 40.76 16.86
N HIS A 180 -2.71 41.25 15.96
CA HIS A 180 -2.33 41.50 14.58
C HIS A 180 -1.28 42.62 14.60
N GLU A 181 -0.02 42.29 14.79
CA GLU A 181 1.06 43.24 14.55
C GLU A 181 1.09 43.60 13.05
N ALA A 182 1.76 44.70 12.68
CA ALA A 182 2.01 45.03 11.28
C ALA A 182 2.79 43.93 10.52
N LEU A 183 3.36 42.97 11.27
CA LEU A 183 4.02 41.76 10.81
C LEU A 183 3.02 40.60 10.93
N ARG A 184 2.78 39.90 9.82
CA ARG A 184 1.81 38.79 9.76
C ARG A 184 2.16 37.73 10.80
N THR A 185 1.28 37.52 11.79
CA THR A 185 1.33 36.38 12.70
C THR A 185 0.84 35.14 11.94
N THR A 186 1.67 34.11 11.87
CA THR A 186 1.30 32.82 11.28
C THR A 186 1.20 31.79 12.40
N VAL A 187 0.17 30.95 12.35
CA VAL A 187 -0.08 29.92 13.36
C VAL A 187 -0.16 28.59 12.67
N THR A 188 0.71 27.68 13.07
CA THR A 188 0.77 26.31 12.55
C THR A 188 0.37 25.36 13.67
N TYR A 189 -0.74 24.64 13.48
CA TYR A 189 -1.20 23.62 14.42
C TYR A 189 -0.49 22.30 14.12
N GLN A 190 0.02 21.65 15.17
CA GLN A 190 0.74 20.39 15.07
C GLN A 190 0.17 19.36 16.04
N ALA A 191 -0.07 18.14 15.55
CA ALA A 191 -0.59 17.06 16.36
C ALA A 191 0.44 16.62 17.42
N LEU A 192 -0.01 16.33 18.64
CA LEU A 192 0.87 15.94 19.75
C LEU A 192 1.69 14.68 19.49
N ARG A 193 1.17 13.79 18.65
CA ARG A 193 1.79 12.50 18.32
C ARG A 193 2.79 12.60 17.17
N GLN A 194 3.05 13.80 16.65
CA GLN A 194 4.00 14.03 15.57
C GLN A 194 5.25 14.70 16.11
N SER A 195 6.41 14.29 15.58
CA SER A 195 7.66 14.99 15.85
C SER A 195 7.62 16.37 15.23
N VAL A 196 8.15 17.36 15.93
CA VAL A 196 8.47 18.68 15.39
C VAL A 196 9.37 18.52 14.17
N ASP A 197 9.18 19.33 13.12
CA ASP A 197 10.00 19.29 11.92
C ASP A 197 11.44 19.76 12.19
N GLN A 198 12.39 19.37 11.33
CA GLN A 198 13.81 19.66 11.55
C GLN A 198 14.11 21.15 11.65
N THR A 199 13.47 21.98 10.82
CA THR A 199 13.71 23.44 10.82
C THR A 199 13.28 24.08 12.14
N THR A 200 12.12 23.70 12.66
CA THR A 200 11.64 24.15 13.97
C THR A 200 12.52 23.61 15.10
N GLN A 201 12.95 22.35 15.04
CA GLN A 201 13.89 21.79 16.03
C GLN A 201 15.19 22.59 16.11
N ASP A 202 15.77 22.97 14.97
CA ASP A 202 17.01 23.75 14.91
C ASP A 202 16.82 25.15 15.50
N VAL A 203 15.68 25.80 15.22
CA VAL A 203 15.32 27.10 15.79
C VAL A 203 15.13 27.01 17.31
N ILE A 204 14.47 25.96 17.81
CA ILE A 204 14.30 25.74 19.25
C ILE A 204 15.67 25.57 19.91
N ARG A 205 16.54 24.72 19.37
CA ARG A 205 17.88 24.48 19.93
C ARG A 205 18.77 25.72 19.92
N THR A 206 18.67 26.56 18.89
CA THR A 206 19.56 27.72 18.70
C THR A 206 19.06 28.96 19.43
N SER A 207 17.76 29.24 19.35
CA SER A 207 17.20 30.53 19.77
C SER A 207 16.32 30.44 21.02
N HIS A 208 15.82 29.25 21.39
CA HIS A 208 14.86 29.03 22.48
C HIS A 208 15.25 27.82 23.34
N ALA A 209 16.50 27.80 23.81
CA ALA A 209 17.05 26.67 24.56
C ALA A 209 16.29 26.36 25.87
N ASP A 210 15.60 27.34 26.44
CA ASP A 210 14.70 27.21 27.58
C ASP A 210 13.51 26.27 27.29
N TRP A 211 13.03 26.24 26.05
CA TRP A 211 11.92 25.38 25.64
C TRP A 211 12.30 23.91 25.52
N LEU A 212 13.58 23.56 25.46
CA LEU A 212 14.02 22.16 25.40
C LEU A 212 13.52 21.35 26.59
N SER A 213 13.24 22.01 27.73
CA SER A 213 12.64 21.38 28.90
C SER A 213 11.24 20.80 28.64
N LEU A 214 10.50 21.33 27.66
CA LEU A 214 9.16 20.91 27.26
C LEU A 214 9.14 19.70 26.33
N PHE A 215 10.29 19.33 25.76
CA PHE A 215 10.40 18.28 24.75
C PHE A 215 11.26 17.10 25.20
N ASP A 216 10.90 15.92 24.73
CA ASP A 216 11.79 14.77 24.68
C ASP A 216 12.41 14.71 23.28
N ALA A 217 13.74 14.83 23.23
CA ALA A 217 14.51 14.86 22.00
C ALA A 217 15.36 13.60 21.86
N TYR A 218 15.32 13.00 20.68
CA TYR A 218 16.01 11.76 20.34
C TYR A 218 16.82 11.98 19.07
N GLN A 219 18.06 11.50 19.05
CA GLN A 219 18.91 11.54 17.87
C GLN A 219 19.19 10.11 17.42
N LEU A 220 18.74 9.75 16.23
CA LEU A 220 19.03 8.45 15.63
C LEU A 220 20.31 8.53 14.81
N SER A 221 21.18 7.54 14.94
CA SER A 221 22.32 7.35 14.04
C SER A 221 21.92 6.71 12.70
N ASP A 222 22.89 6.56 11.80
CA ASP A 222 22.68 5.95 10.47
C ASP A 222 22.33 4.45 10.54
N THR A 223 22.53 3.82 11.70
CA THR A 223 22.27 2.39 11.93
C THR A 223 21.23 2.15 13.02
N GLU A 224 20.43 3.15 13.34
CA GLU A 224 19.38 3.07 14.35
C GLU A 224 18.01 3.42 13.74
N ILE A 225 16.98 2.83 14.33
CA ILE A 225 15.58 3.20 14.07
C ILE A 225 14.93 3.58 15.39
N GLY A 226 13.97 4.50 15.32
CA GLY A 226 13.14 4.88 16.46
C GLY A 226 11.76 4.28 16.32
N VAL A 227 11.39 3.31 17.15
CA VAL A 227 10.02 2.80 17.24
C VAL A 227 9.23 3.70 18.18
N VAL A 228 8.27 4.44 17.63
CA VAL A 228 7.52 5.47 18.35
C VAL A 228 6.23 4.87 18.88
N ARG A 229 6.05 4.92 20.20
CA ARG A 229 4.91 4.36 20.92
C ARG A 229 4.13 5.45 21.63
N HIS A 230 2.82 5.27 21.67
CA HIS A 230 1.92 6.09 22.47
C HIS A 230 0.85 5.19 23.08
N ASN A 231 0.71 5.18 24.41
CA ASN A 231 -0.14 4.26 25.15
C ASN A 231 0.12 2.78 24.79
N ASN A 232 1.39 2.38 24.76
CA ASN A 232 1.85 1.03 24.40
C ASN A 232 1.51 0.55 22.97
N LYS A 233 0.97 1.43 22.11
CA LYS A 233 0.70 1.15 20.69
C LYS A 233 1.78 1.81 19.84
N VAL A 234 2.33 1.08 18.86
CA VAL A 234 3.24 1.67 17.86
C VAL A 234 2.43 2.59 16.95
N ILE A 235 2.82 3.86 16.91
CA ILE A 235 2.18 4.91 16.10
C ILE A 235 3.03 5.34 14.91
N ASP A 236 4.34 5.11 14.96
CA ASP A 236 5.29 5.51 13.93
C ASP A 236 6.60 4.72 14.10
N VAL A 237 7.42 4.65 13.04
CA VAL A 237 8.77 4.06 13.01
C VAL A 237 9.70 4.95 12.19
N ARG A 238 10.70 5.54 12.81
CA ARG A 238 11.56 6.53 12.13
C ARG A 238 12.89 5.90 11.76
N GLY A 239 13.29 6.17 10.51
CA GLY A 239 14.52 5.64 9.93
C GLY A 239 15.76 6.35 10.42
N SER A 240 16.89 5.88 9.91
CA SER A 240 18.23 6.28 10.31
C SER A 240 18.56 7.75 10.02
N GLY A 241 19.35 8.36 10.91
CA GLY A 241 19.87 9.73 10.78
C GLY A 241 18.87 10.85 11.10
N GLN A 242 17.67 10.53 11.58
CA GLN A 242 16.64 11.53 11.90
C GLN A 242 16.75 12.04 13.35
N SER A 243 16.55 13.35 13.55
CA SER A 243 16.30 13.94 14.86
C SER A 243 14.80 13.99 15.11
N LEU A 244 14.37 13.45 16.24
CA LEU A 244 12.98 13.44 16.66
C LEU A 244 12.82 14.32 17.89
N MET A 245 11.74 15.08 17.94
CA MET A 245 11.43 15.93 19.08
C MET A 245 9.93 15.94 19.31
N TYR A 246 9.52 15.37 20.44
CA TYR A 246 8.11 15.24 20.84
C TYR A 246 7.85 16.07 22.08
N LEU A 247 6.67 16.67 22.17
CA LEU A 247 6.27 17.41 23.36
C LEU A 247 6.05 16.43 24.53
N LYS A 248 6.66 16.67 25.70
CA LYS A 248 6.61 15.76 26.85
C LYS A 248 5.19 15.38 27.29
N VAL A 249 4.28 16.35 27.25
CA VAL A 249 2.86 16.15 27.62
C VAL A 249 2.11 15.22 26.65
N ALA A 250 2.70 14.89 25.50
CA ALA A 250 2.14 13.93 24.57
C ALA A 250 2.31 12.47 25.04
N HIS A 251 3.17 12.21 26.04
CA HIS A 251 3.48 10.86 26.52
C HIS A 251 3.86 9.89 25.38
N VAL A 252 4.72 10.38 24.49
CA VAL A 252 5.27 9.60 23.38
C VAL A 252 6.62 9.04 23.81
N GLU A 253 6.77 7.73 23.70
CA GLU A 253 8.00 7.02 24.02
C GLU A 253 8.67 6.59 22.71
N VAL A 254 9.98 6.81 22.60
CA VAL A 254 10.76 6.37 21.44
C VAL A 254 11.76 5.30 21.89
N GLU A 255 11.55 4.09 21.41
CA GLU A 255 12.45 2.96 21.61
C GLU A 255 13.48 2.96 20.47
N ILE A 256 14.76 3.18 20.81
CA ILE A 256 15.85 3.20 19.82
C ILE A 256 16.39 1.77 19.67
N LEU A 257 16.36 1.26 18.44
CA LEU A 257 16.84 -0.06 18.08
C LEU A 257 17.99 0.04 17.07
N SER A 258 19.08 -0.69 17.32
CA SER A 258 20.19 -0.80 16.37
C SER A 258 19.86 -1.84 15.30
N ILE A 259 19.88 -1.43 14.04
CA ILE A 259 19.63 -2.29 12.86
C ILE A 259 20.92 -2.71 12.14
N ARG A 260 22.09 -2.40 12.70
CA ARG A 260 23.40 -2.77 12.10
C ARG A 260 23.51 -4.27 11.83
N ASP A 261 23.19 -5.05 12.87
CA ASP A 261 23.27 -6.52 12.85
C ASP A 261 21.90 -7.18 13.02
N GLN A 262 20.89 -6.43 13.49
CA GLN A 262 19.52 -6.91 13.77
C GLN A 262 18.50 -6.26 12.82
N PHE A 263 18.63 -6.57 11.53
CA PHE A 263 17.72 -6.07 10.49
C PHE A 263 16.45 -6.93 10.32
N GLU A 264 16.43 -8.15 10.89
CA GLU A 264 15.24 -9.01 10.98
C GLU A 264 14.47 -8.73 12.28
N LEU A 265 13.14 -8.70 12.19
CA LEU A 265 12.28 -8.45 13.34
C LEU A 265 12.15 -9.70 14.20
N THR A 266 12.21 -9.49 15.50
CA THR A 266 11.80 -10.51 16.48
C THR A 266 10.27 -10.69 16.46
N PRO A 267 9.75 -11.86 16.90
CA PRO A 267 8.30 -12.07 17.02
C PRO A 267 7.59 -11.00 17.84
N GLU A 268 8.21 -10.53 18.93
CA GLU A 268 7.66 -9.47 19.79
C GLU A 268 7.55 -8.12 19.05
N GLN A 269 8.58 -7.76 18.26
CA GLN A 269 8.56 -6.54 17.44
C GLN A 269 7.49 -6.64 16.34
N TYR A 270 7.38 -7.81 15.69
CA TYR A 270 6.36 -8.05 14.68
C TYR A 270 4.95 -7.94 15.25
N ASP A 271 4.67 -8.56 16.39
CA ASP A 271 3.36 -8.49 17.05
C ASP A 271 3.01 -7.07 17.50
N ALA A 272 3.98 -6.31 18.01
CA ALA A 272 3.79 -4.91 18.35
C ALA A 272 3.39 -4.08 17.11
N LEU A 273 4.06 -4.30 15.97
CA LEU A 273 3.79 -3.61 14.71
C LEU A 273 2.49 -4.06 14.03
N ARG A 274 1.99 -5.26 14.31
CA ARG A 274 0.68 -5.71 13.83
C ARG A 274 -0.45 -4.81 14.29
N THR A 275 -0.28 -4.16 15.45
CA THR A 275 -1.26 -3.19 15.99
C THR A 275 -1.15 -1.82 15.35
N ALA A 276 -0.03 -1.49 14.70
CA ALA A 276 0.21 -0.20 14.06
C ALA A 276 -0.72 0.01 12.85
N ASP A 277 -0.87 1.28 12.46
CA ASP A 277 -1.63 1.62 11.26
C ASP A 277 -0.98 0.99 10.01
N VAL A 278 -1.80 0.58 9.05
CA VAL A 278 -1.33 -0.15 7.85
C VAL A 278 -0.28 0.65 7.08
N ALA A 279 -0.44 1.98 7.00
CA ALA A 279 0.54 2.87 6.39
C ALA A 279 1.92 2.73 7.06
N VAL A 280 1.94 2.71 8.40
CA VAL A 280 3.18 2.57 9.18
C VAL A 280 3.86 1.25 8.90
N ARG A 281 3.10 0.16 8.99
CA ARG A 281 3.63 -1.19 8.74
C ARG A 281 4.17 -1.31 7.31
N THR A 282 3.47 -0.75 6.33
CA THR A 282 3.84 -0.83 4.91
C THR A 282 5.17 -0.14 4.61
N TYR A 283 5.43 1.03 5.20
CA TYR A 283 6.68 1.73 4.95
C TYR A 283 7.83 1.23 5.84
N ALA A 284 7.53 0.75 7.06
CA ALA A 284 8.56 0.40 8.04
C ALA A 284 9.12 -1.01 7.85
N ILE A 285 8.27 -1.97 7.45
CA ILE A 285 8.65 -3.37 7.37
C ILE A 285 8.30 -3.98 6.02
N ASP A 286 8.97 -5.08 5.73
CA ASP A 286 8.69 -5.96 4.60
C ASP A 286 8.46 -7.37 5.12
N GLU A 287 7.31 -7.93 4.75
CA GLU A 287 6.89 -9.25 5.19
C GLU A 287 7.11 -10.23 4.05
N ILE A 288 7.94 -11.25 4.30
CA ILE A 288 8.29 -12.28 3.34
C ILE A 288 7.80 -13.62 3.88
N GLU A 289 6.88 -14.23 3.14
CA GLU A 289 6.44 -15.59 3.39
C GLU A 289 7.25 -16.55 2.52
N VAL A 290 7.95 -17.49 3.17
CA VAL A 290 8.59 -18.63 2.53
C VAL A 290 7.60 -19.78 2.60
N PRO A 291 6.98 -20.20 1.47
CA PRO A 291 5.98 -21.25 1.48
C PRO A 291 6.55 -22.60 1.90
N GLU A 292 5.67 -23.54 2.24
CA GLU A 292 6.08 -24.94 2.43
C GLU A 292 6.81 -25.47 1.18
N TYR A 293 7.79 -26.34 1.42
CA TYR A 293 8.66 -26.94 0.39
C TYR A 293 9.55 -25.93 -0.38
N HIS A 294 9.62 -24.68 0.06
CA HIS A 294 10.55 -23.68 -0.46
C HIS A 294 11.63 -23.35 0.56
N LEU A 295 12.80 -22.95 0.06
CA LEU A 295 13.83 -22.30 0.85
C LEU A 295 14.08 -20.90 0.30
N GLY A 296 14.08 -19.91 1.20
CA GLY A 296 14.42 -18.53 0.86
C GLY A 296 15.90 -18.28 1.04
N MET A 297 16.60 -17.80 0.02
CA MET A 297 17.98 -17.36 0.15
C MET A 297 18.02 -15.88 0.46
N LEU A 298 18.45 -15.52 1.67
CA LEU A 298 18.55 -14.15 2.11
C LEU A 298 19.90 -13.57 1.71
N PHE A 299 19.85 -12.59 0.80
CA PHE A 299 20.97 -11.75 0.44
C PHE A 299 20.87 -10.43 1.18
N VAL A 300 21.97 -9.96 1.75
CA VAL A 300 22.08 -8.66 2.44
C VAL A 300 23.26 -7.91 1.82
N ASP A 301 23.02 -6.68 1.36
CA ASP A 301 23.98 -5.85 0.62
C ASP A 301 24.64 -6.59 -0.55
N GLY A 302 23.88 -7.48 -1.21
CA GLY A 302 24.34 -8.30 -2.33
C GLY A 302 25.11 -9.58 -1.96
N ALA A 303 25.51 -9.75 -0.70
CA ALA A 303 26.16 -10.97 -0.21
C ALA A 303 25.13 -11.98 0.33
N LEU A 304 25.38 -13.27 0.13
CA LEU A 304 24.55 -14.31 0.72
C LEU A 304 24.77 -14.36 2.23
N SER A 305 23.70 -14.13 3.00
CA SER A 305 23.75 -14.13 4.46
C SER A 305 23.39 -15.50 5.04
N ARG A 306 22.20 -16.02 4.72
CA ARG A 306 21.71 -17.32 5.21
C ARG A 306 20.55 -17.87 4.38
N VAL A 307 20.20 -19.13 4.65
CA VAL A 307 19.02 -19.80 4.10
C VAL A 307 17.88 -19.74 5.13
N LEU A 308 16.69 -19.38 4.65
CA LEU A 308 15.45 -19.25 5.42
C LEU A 308 14.56 -20.47 5.15
N PRO A 309 14.26 -21.28 6.18
CA PRO A 309 13.24 -22.32 6.11
C PRO A 309 11.84 -21.76 5.79
N ALA A 310 10.89 -22.64 5.47
CA ALA A 310 9.48 -22.29 5.37
C ALA A 310 8.99 -21.59 6.65
N GLY A 311 8.29 -20.48 6.48
CA GLY A 311 7.91 -19.60 7.58
C GLY A 311 7.69 -18.15 7.14
N ARG A 312 7.34 -17.31 8.10
CA ARG A 312 7.16 -15.87 7.88
C ARG A 312 8.30 -15.11 8.52
N TYR A 313 8.88 -14.22 7.75
CA TYR A 313 9.97 -13.36 8.17
C TYR A 313 9.57 -11.92 7.92
N ALA A 314 9.97 -11.04 8.82
CA ALA A 314 9.76 -9.61 8.67
C ALA A 314 11.12 -8.91 8.79
N PHE A 315 11.39 -7.99 7.88
CA PHE A 315 12.63 -7.23 7.84
C PHE A 315 12.35 -5.74 7.93
N TRP A 316 13.23 -5.00 8.60
CA TRP A 316 13.19 -3.54 8.58
C TRP A 316 13.55 -3.03 7.19
N LYS A 317 12.78 -2.09 6.66
CA LYS A 317 13.08 -1.44 5.36
C LYS A 317 14.20 -0.40 5.44
N PHE A 318 14.74 -0.15 6.62
CA PHE A 318 15.78 0.84 6.89
C PHE A 318 17.18 0.23 6.91
N GLY A 319 18.19 1.03 6.59
CA GLY A 319 19.61 0.70 6.75
C GLY A 319 20.21 -0.15 5.63
N ARG A 320 19.75 -1.39 5.44
CA ARG A 320 20.41 -2.37 4.53
C ARG A 320 19.49 -2.86 3.44
N ALA A 321 20.06 -3.08 2.26
CA ALA A 321 19.32 -3.67 1.16
C ALA A 321 19.31 -5.19 1.31
N TYR A 322 18.14 -5.80 1.48
CA TYR A 322 18.00 -7.25 1.48
C TYR A 322 17.17 -7.72 0.29
N ARG A 323 17.38 -8.99 -0.09
CA ARG A 323 16.60 -9.67 -1.13
C ARG A 323 16.48 -11.13 -0.75
N VAL A 324 15.27 -11.67 -0.82
CA VAL A 324 15.03 -13.10 -0.63
C VAL A 324 14.72 -13.74 -1.99
N LYS A 325 15.54 -14.70 -2.42
CA LYS A 325 15.26 -15.53 -3.61
C LYS A 325 14.65 -16.85 -3.15
N LEU A 326 13.39 -17.10 -3.50
CA LEU A 326 12.72 -18.36 -3.20
C LEU A 326 13.15 -19.44 -4.20
N ASN A 327 13.47 -20.63 -3.70
CA ASN A 327 13.74 -21.81 -4.52
C ASN A 327 12.82 -22.95 -4.06
N ASP A 328 12.09 -23.55 -5.00
CA ASP A 328 11.24 -24.73 -4.76
C ASP A 328 12.13 -25.98 -4.67
N GLN A 329 11.92 -26.81 -3.65
CA GLN A 329 12.65 -28.07 -3.46
C GLN A 329 11.93 -29.28 -4.06
N ARG A 330 10.70 -29.08 -4.56
CA ARG A 330 9.91 -30.17 -5.15
C ARG A 330 10.47 -30.56 -6.52
N LEU A 331 9.95 -31.66 -7.04
CA LEU A 331 10.24 -32.11 -8.39
C LEU A 331 9.74 -31.09 -9.40
N GLN A 332 10.65 -30.59 -10.22
CA GLN A 332 10.40 -29.66 -11.31
C GLN A 332 10.63 -30.36 -12.65
N THR A 333 9.86 -29.96 -13.66
CA THR A 333 9.96 -30.52 -15.01
C THR A 333 10.54 -29.48 -15.95
N LEU A 334 11.59 -29.87 -16.68
CA LEU A 334 12.24 -29.09 -17.71
C LEU A 334 12.01 -29.75 -19.07
N GLU A 335 11.47 -29.00 -20.03
CA GLU A 335 11.27 -29.48 -21.41
C GLU A 335 12.29 -28.87 -22.37
N VAL A 336 13.01 -29.74 -23.10
CA VAL A 336 13.92 -29.38 -24.17
C VAL A 336 13.26 -29.71 -25.50
N SER A 337 12.71 -28.70 -26.18
CA SER A 337 11.96 -28.88 -27.42
C SER A 337 12.76 -28.49 -28.67
N GLY A 338 12.44 -29.12 -29.80
CA GLY A 338 12.85 -28.68 -31.13
C GLY A 338 14.33 -28.89 -31.46
N GLN A 339 14.95 -29.94 -30.92
CA GLN A 339 16.36 -30.21 -31.20
C GLN A 339 16.51 -30.93 -32.54
N GLU A 340 17.06 -30.25 -33.53
CA GLU A 340 17.39 -30.84 -34.83
C GLU A 340 18.81 -31.43 -34.77
N ILE A 341 18.91 -32.76 -34.85
CA ILE A 341 20.15 -33.51 -34.68
C ILE A 341 20.27 -34.55 -35.79
N LEU A 342 21.48 -34.71 -36.31
CA LEU A 342 21.82 -35.71 -37.30
C LEU A 342 22.20 -37.04 -36.62
N THR A 343 21.61 -38.15 -37.06
CA THR A 343 22.02 -39.51 -36.64
C THR A 343 23.36 -39.89 -37.26
N ARG A 344 23.94 -41.02 -36.81
CA ARG A 344 25.16 -41.61 -37.39
C ARG A 344 25.05 -41.83 -38.91
N ASP A 345 23.85 -42.17 -39.38
CA ASP A 345 23.58 -42.47 -40.79
C ASP A 345 23.19 -41.23 -41.61
N LYS A 346 23.40 -40.04 -41.06
CA LYS A 346 23.12 -38.76 -41.72
C LYS A 346 21.64 -38.46 -41.95
N VAL A 347 20.75 -38.99 -41.10
CA VAL A 347 19.32 -38.62 -41.11
C VAL A 347 19.08 -37.50 -40.10
N ALA A 348 18.49 -36.39 -40.55
CA ALA A 348 18.12 -35.30 -39.66
C ALA A 348 16.83 -35.65 -38.90
N LEU A 349 16.86 -35.61 -37.58
CA LEU A 349 15.72 -35.86 -36.71
C LEU A 349 15.44 -34.64 -35.85
N ARG A 350 14.15 -34.36 -35.58
CA ARG A 350 13.74 -33.36 -34.62
C ARG A 350 13.24 -34.03 -33.35
N LEU A 351 13.91 -33.79 -32.23
CA LEU A 351 13.64 -34.45 -30.96
C LEU A 351 13.12 -33.47 -29.91
N ASN A 352 12.23 -33.96 -29.06
CA ASN A 352 11.78 -33.32 -27.83
C ASN A 352 12.11 -34.21 -26.64
N LEU A 353 12.57 -33.63 -25.55
CA LEU A 353 12.97 -34.33 -24.33
C LEU A 353 12.37 -33.63 -23.11
N THR A 354 12.00 -34.42 -22.10
CA THR A 354 11.57 -33.94 -20.80
C THR A 354 12.51 -34.46 -19.73
N ALA A 355 12.78 -33.67 -18.71
CA ALA A 355 13.62 -34.04 -17.59
C ALA A 355 13.01 -33.58 -16.27
N GLY A 356 12.97 -34.48 -15.30
CA GLY A 356 12.60 -34.19 -13.92
C GLY A 356 13.85 -33.93 -13.08
N TYR A 357 13.91 -32.78 -12.43
CA TYR A 357 15.00 -32.42 -11.51
C TYR A 357 14.46 -31.83 -10.22
N ARG A 358 15.24 -31.90 -9.14
CA ARG A 358 14.94 -31.19 -7.89
C ARG A 358 16.21 -30.61 -7.28
N VAL A 359 16.06 -29.49 -6.61
CA VAL A 359 17.17 -28.85 -5.88
C VAL A 359 17.22 -29.43 -4.46
N THR A 360 18.33 -30.08 -4.14
CA THR A 360 18.57 -30.73 -2.83
C THR A 360 19.38 -29.85 -1.90
N ASP A 361 20.42 -29.21 -2.42
CA ASP A 361 21.22 -28.21 -1.73
C ASP A 361 21.13 -26.88 -2.47
N VAL A 362 20.30 -25.99 -1.93
CA VAL A 362 20.01 -24.68 -2.52
C VAL A 362 21.21 -23.72 -2.40
N LEU A 363 22.02 -23.88 -1.35
CA LEU A 363 23.20 -23.07 -1.11
C LEU A 363 24.25 -23.37 -2.19
N GLU A 364 24.57 -24.65 -2.37
CA GLU A 364 25.55 -25.09 -3.37
C GLU A 364 25.07 -24.74 -4.78
N ALA A 365 23.81 -25.04 -5.12
CA ALA A 365 23.25 -24.78 -6.44
C ALA A 365 23.29 -23.28 -6.81
N THR A 366 22.93 -22.40 -5.90
CA THR A 366 22.91 -20.95 -6.19
C THR A 366 24.31 -20.33 -6.19
N SER A 367 25.27 -20.93 -5.48
CA SER A 367 26.68 -20.48 -5.56
C SER A 367 27.31 -20.81 -6.93
N ARG A 368 26.88 -21.90 -7.57
CA ARG A 368 27.42 -22.37 -8.86
C ARG A 368 26.67 -21.83 -10.06
N PHE A 369 25.36 -21.63 -9.93
CA PHE A 369 24.49 -21.27 -11.05
C PHE A 369 23.77 -19.95 -10.81
N SER A 370 23.89 -19.03 -11.76
CA SER A 370 23.00 -17.86 -11.84
C SER A 370 21.57 -18.29 -12.20
N ASP A 371 21.46 -19.26 -13.11
CA ASP A 371 20.23 -19.84 -13.63
C ASP A 371 20.41 -21.35 -13.80
N ILE A 372 19.71 -22.11 -12.95
CA ILE A 372 19.79 -23.57 -12.93
C ILE A 372 19.10 -24.17 -14.16
N GLU A 373 17.92 -23.65 -14.52
CA GLU A 373 17.13 -24.16 -15.65
C GLU A 373 17.88 -24.01 -16.96
N GLN A 374 18.46 -22.84 -17.19
CA GLN A 374 19.22 -22.57 -18.41
C GLN A 374 20.48 -23.45 -18.51
N TYR A 375 21.16 -23.70 -17.40
CA TYR A 375 22.31 -24.59 -17.37
C TYR A 375 21.91 -26.03 -17.70
N LEU A 376 20.89 -26.57 -17.01
CA LEU A 376 20.38 -27.91 -17.25
C LEU A 376 19.87 -28.08 -18.68
N TYR A 377 19.18 -27.09 -19.22
CA TYR A 377 18.68 -27.10 -20.59
C TYR A 377 19.82 -27.29 -21.59
N ARG A 378 20.93 -26.55 -21.44
CA ARG A 378 22.09 -26.66 -22.32
C ARG A 378 22.79 -28.02 -22.19
N GLU A 379 23.00 -28.52 -20.97
CA GLU A 379 23.66 -29.81 -20.78
C GLU A 379 22.79 -30.98 -21.30
N LEU A 380 21.46 -30.91 -21.14
CA LEU A 380 20.53 -31.87 -21.74
C LEU A 380 20.59 -31.85 -23.26
N GLN A 381 20.70 -30.67 -23.89
CA GLN A 381 20.89 -30.57 -25.35
C GLN A 381 22.19 -31.24 -25.81
N LEU A 382 23.30 -31.03 -25.08
CA LEU A 382 24.59 -31.64 -25.39
C LEU A 382 24.55 -33.17 -25.23
N GLY A 383 23.96 -33.64 -24.13
CA GLY A 383 23.75 -35.07 -23.88
C GLY A 383 22.90 -35.72 -24.96
N LEU A 384 21.79 -35.09 -25.35
CA LEU A 384 20.92 -35.57 -26.43
C LEU A 384 21.66 -35.63 -27.78
N ARG A 385 22.46 -34.60 -28.09
CA ARG A 385 23.26 -34.56 -29.33
C ARG A 385 24.29 -35.68 -29.38
N ALA A 386 24.97 -35.95 -28.26
CA ALA A 386 25.95 -37.03 -28.17
C ALA A 386 25.29 -38.42 -28.27
N ALA A 387 24.13 -38.59 -27.64
CA ALA A 387 23.38 -39.84 -27.67
C ALA A 387 22.84 -40.16 -29.07
N VAL A 388 22.26 -39.18 -29.77
CA VAL A 388 21.70 -39.39 -31.12
C VAL A 388 22.80 -39.49 -32.19
N GLY A 389 23.87 -38.69 -32.09
CA GLY A 389 24.94 -38.65 -33.09
C GLY A 389 25.76 -39.93 -33.21
N THR A 390 25.72 -40.80 -32.19
CA THR A 390 26.46 -42.08 -32.15
C THR A 390 25.61 -43.28 -32.60
N ARG A 391 24.32 -43.08 -32.86
CA ARG A 391 23.32 -44.13 -33.14
C ARG A 391 22.72 -44.02 -34.53
N SER A 392 22.37 -45.16 -35.11
CA SER A 392 21.62 -45.22 -36.38
C SER A 392 20.15 -44.85 -36.19
N LEU A 393 19.45 -44.55 -37.29
CA LEU A 393 18.01 -44.31 -37.23
C LEU A 393 17.24 -45.53 -36.69
N ASP A 394 17.58 -46.72 -37.18
CA ASP A 394 16.88 -47.95 -36.83
C ASP A 394 17.04 -48.29 -35.35
N GLU A 395 18.26 -48.13 -34.80
CA GLU A 395 18.53 -48.32 -33.36
C GLU A 395 17.62 -47.41 -32.50
N LEU A 396 17.37 -46.17 -32.94
CA LEU A 396 16.56 -45.19 -32.22
C LEU A 396 15.05 -45.43 -32.35
N LEU A 397 14.61 -46.08 -33.43
CA LEU A 397 13.22 -46.43 -33.65
C LEU A 397 12.83 -47.74 -32.94
N GLU A 398 13.79 -48.66 -32.79
CA GLU A 398 13.60 -49.95 -32.12
C GLU A 398 13.49 -49.80 -30.60
N ASP A 399 14.42 -49.06 -29.96
CA ASP A 399 14.39 -48.81 -28.52
C ASP A 399 14.68 -47.35 -28.16
N LYS A 400 13.60 -46.61 -27.87
CA LYS A 400 13.67 -45.21 -27.46
C LYS A 400 14.29 -45.04 -26.07
N GLY A 401 14.20 -46.04 -25.19
CA GLY A 401 14.69 -45.98 -23.81
C GLY A 401 16.22 -45.96 -23.70
N VAL A 402 16.92 -46.39 -24.76
CA VAL A 402 18.39 -46.31 -24.81
C VAL A 402 18.88 -44.87 -24.73
N LEU A 403 18.17 -43.92 -25.33
CA LEU A 403 18.51 -42.50 -25.27
C LEU A 403 18.40 -41.97 -23.83
N ASP A 404 17.34 -42.35 -23.13
CA ASP A 404 17.06 -41.89 -21.76
C ASP A 404 18.22 -42.25 -20.83
N ALA A 405 18.71 -43.48 -20.91
CA ALA A 405 19.83 -43.98 -20.10
C ALA A 405 21.15 -43.23 -20.38
N VAL A 406 21.45 -42.93 -21.64
CA VAL A 406 22.68 -42.22 -22.01
C VAL A 406 22.62 -40.76 -21.57
N VAL A 407 21.48 -40.10 -21.81
CA VAL A 407 21.33 -38.68 -21.47
C VAL A 407 21.29 -38.50 -19.95
N ILE A 408 20.59 -39.36 -19.20
CA ILE A 408 20.56 -39.26 -17.73
C ILE A 408 21.94 -39.49 -17.11
N GLN A 409 22.73 -40.44 -17.63
CA GLN A 409 24.09 -40.68 -17.16
C GLN A 409 25.00 -39.48 -17.46
N HIS A 410 24.88 -38.90 -18.66
CA HIS A 410 25.62 -37.71 -19.04
C HIS A 410 25.34 -36.55 -18.07
N ILE A 411 24.07 -36.18 -17.87
CA ILE A 411 23.73 -35.05 -17.00
C ILE A 411 24.08 -35.32 -15.54
N ARG A 412 23.87 -36.54 -15.02
CA ARG A 412 24.22 -36.89 -13.63
C ARG A 412 25.71 -36.73 -13.36
N SER A 413 26.57 -37.14 -14.29
CA SER A 413 28.02 -36.95 -14.15
C SER A 413 28.44 -35.47 -14.13
N ARG A 414 27.60 -34.58 -14.67
CA ARG A 414 27.86 -33.14 -14.76
C ARG A 414 27.29 -32.37 -13.59
N THR A 415 26.19 -32.84 -13.00
CA THR A 415 25.51 -32.19 -11.86
C THR A 415 25.94 -32.76 -10.51
N GLU A 416 26.82 -33.77 -10.49
CA GLU A 416 27.32 -34.39 -9.26
C GLU A 416 28.01 -33.35 -8.36
N GLY A 417 27.60 -33.31 -7.07
CA GLY A 417 28.13 -32.35 -6.10
C GLY A 417 27.67 -30.90 -6.31
N MET A 418 26.73 -30.62 -7.22
CA MET A 418 26.25 -29.25 -7.49
C MET A 418 24.91 -28.91 -6.83
N GLY A 419 24.45 -29.74 -5.90
CA GLY A 419 23.20 -29.54 -5.15
C GLY A 419 21.91 -29.85 -5.93
N ILE A 420 22.00 -30.34 -7.16
CA ILE A 420 20.86 -30.69 -8.02
C ILE A 420 20.83 -32.20 -8.26
N VAL A 421 19.65 -32.80 -8.17
CA VAL A 421 19.43 -34.22 -8.48
C VAL A 421 18.51 -34.36 -9.68
N MET A 422 18.97 -35.13 -10.67
CA MET A 422 18.20 -35.53 -11.84
C MET A 422 17.47 -36.84 -11.54
N GLU A 423 16.15 -36.77 -11.39
CA GLU A 423 15.28 -37.90 -11.05
C GLU A 423 14.91 -38.70 -12.30
N SER A 424 14.55 -38.02 -13.40
CA SER A 424 14.16 -38.66 -14.65
C SER A 424 14.59 -37.85 -15.87
N VAL A 425 14.83 -38.56 -16.98
CA VAL A 425 15.00 -37.99 -18.31
C VAL A 425 14.29 -38.91 -19.28
N GLY A 426 13.52 -38.35 -20.21
CA GLY A 426 12.74 -39.10 -21.18
C GLY A 426 12.63 -38.38 -22.51
N VAL A 427 12.91 -39.07 -23.61
CA VAL A 427 12.61 -38.57 -24.95
C VAL A 427 11.09 -38.62 -25.18
N LYS A 428 10.48 -37.46 -25.37
CA LYS A 428 9.03 -37.30 -25.56
C LYS A 428 8.64 -37.72 -26.98
N ASP A 429 9.30 -37.13 -27.98
CA ASP A 429 8.98 -37.37 -29.39
C ASP A 429 10.25 -37.40 -30.26
N ILE A 430 10.25 -38.27 -31.26
CA ILE A 430 11.22 -38.30 -32.36
C ILE A 430 10.45 -38.04 -33.65
N ILE A 431 10.71 -36.89 -34.28
CA ILE A 431 10.02 -36.44 -35.48
C ILE A 431 10.94 -36.66 -36.68
N LEU A 432 10.45 -37.47 -37.61
CA LEU A 432 11.13 -37.79 -38.87
C LEU A 432 10.80 -36.74 -39.94
N PRO A 433 11.74 -36.42 -40.85
CA PRO A 433 11.44 -35.67 -42.07
C PRO A 433 10.38 -36.39 -42.92
N GLY A 434 9.55 -35.63 -43.62
CA GLY A 434 8.44 -36.19 -44.42
C GLY A 434 8.90 -37.19 -45.49
N GLU A 435 10.04 -36.92 -46.14
CA GLU A 435 10.63 -37.81 -47.14
C GLU A 435 11.03 -39.17 -46.53
N MET A 436 11.73 -39.15 -45.40
CA MET A 436 12.18 -40.37 -44.72
C MET A 436 11.00 -41.21 -44.20
N LYS A 437 9.99 -40.56 -43.64
CA LYS A 437 8.74 -41.23 -43.20
C LYS A 437 8.06 -41.97 -44.35
N THR A 438 8.07 -41.37 -45.55
CA THR A 438 7.47 -41.96 -46.76
C THR A 438 8.27 -43.17 -47.23
N ILE A 439 9.61 -43.08 -47.26
CA ILE A 439 10.49 -44.19 -47.65
C ILE A 439 10.35 -45.37 -46.68
N LEU A 440 10.37 -45.13 -45.37
CA LEU A 440 10.19 -46.19 -44.37
C LEU A 440 8.84 -46.88 -44.51
N ALA A 441 7.76 -46.12 -44.73
CA ALA A 441 6.45 -46.70 -44.97
C ALA A 441 6.43 -47.62 -46.20
N GLN A 442 7.11 -47.22 -47.28
CA GLN A 442 7.24 -48.06 -48.49
C GLN A 442 8.06 -49.33 -48.24
N VAL A 443 9.18 -49.24 -47.51
CA VAL A 443 10.02 -50.39 -47.16
C VAL A 443 9.24 -51.38 -46.31
N VAL A 444 8.59 -50.91 -45.24
CA VAL A 444 7.77 -51.76 -44.36
C VAL A 444 6.61 -52.39 -45.13
N GLN A 445 5.97 -51.65 -46.04
CA GLN A 445 4.91 -52.18 -46.88
C GLN A 445 5.43 -53.26 -47.84
N ALA A 446 6.59 -53.05 -48.45
CA ALA A 446 7.24 -54.05 -49.31
C ALA A 446 7.59 -55.32 -48.53
N GLU A 447 8.21 -55.20 -47.35
CA GLU A 447 8.53 -56.33 -46.47
C GLU A 447 7.29 -57.12 -46.06
N LYS A 448 6.24 -56.44 -45.58
CA LYS A 448 4.99 -57.10 -45.19
C LYS A 448 4.31 -57.76 -46.38
N SER A 449 4.35 -57.15 -47.57
CA SER A 449 3.82 -57.75 -48.79
C SER A 449 4.60 -59.01 -49.21
N ALA A 450 5.93 -58.98 -49.08
CA ALA A 450 6.79 -60.12 -49.37
C ALA A 450 6.55 -61.26 -48.36
N GLN A 451 6.46 -60.93 -47.08
CA GLN A 451 6.13 -61.89 -46.02
C GLN A 451 4.76 -62.54 -46.25
N ALA A 452 3.74 -61.73 -46.57
CA ALA A 452 2.41 -62.23 -46.91
C ALA A 452 2.42 -63.14 -48.15
N ASN A 453 3.19 -62.79 -49.19
CA ASN A 453 3.33 -63.63 -50.38
C ASN A 453 4.02 -64.97 -50.08
N VAL A 454 5.03 -65.00 -49.21
CA VAL A 454 5.69 -66.25 -48.80
C VAL A 454 4.72 -67.13 -48.02
N ILE A 455 3.95 -66.55 -47.09
CA ILE A 455 2.92 -67.27 -46.34
C ILE A 455 1.87 -67.83 -47.31
N ARG A 456 1.31 -67.00 -48.19
CA ARG A 456 0.33 -67.42 -49.20
C ARG A 456 0.84 -68.56 -50.07
N ARG A 457 2.07 -68.46 -50.61
CA ARG A 457 2.65 -69.54 -51.43
C ARG A 457 2.89 -70.83 -50.64
N ARG A 458 3.28 -70.72 -49.37
CA ARG A 458 3.44 -71.88 -48.47
C ARG A 458 2.09 -72.54 -48.21
N GLU A 459 1.05 -71.75 -47.94
CA GLU A 459 -0.32 -72.22 -47.74
C GLU A 459 -0.88 -72.87 -49.01
N GLU A 460 -0.72 -72.24 -50.18
CA GLU A 460 -1.11 -72.80 -51.48
C GLU A 460 -0.42 -74.16 -51.73
N THR A 461 0.90 -74.24 -51.52
CA THR A 461 1.64 -75.51 -51.70
C THR A 461 1.19 -76.58 -50.72
N ALA A 462 0.95 -76.22 -49.46
CA ALA A 462 0.45 -77.14 -48.45
C ALA A 462 -0.96 -77.64 -48.80
N ALA A 463 -1.85 -76.75 -49.24
CA ALA A 463 -3.19 -77.08 -49.71
C ALA A 463 -3.14 -78.00 -50.95
N THR A 464 -2.32 -77.69 -51.96
CA THR A 464 -2.17 -78.53 -53.16
C THR A 464 -1.61 -79.91 -52.82
N ARG A 465 -0.62 -80.00 -51.93
CA ARG A 465 -0.09 -81.30 -51.46
C ARG A 465 -1.14 -82.10 -50.71
N SER A 466 -1.93 -81.45 -49.84
CA SER A 466 -3.04 -82.09 -49.15
C SER A 466 -4.07 -82.61 -50.15
N LEU A 467 -4.48 -81.79 -51.12
CA LEU A 467 -5.42 -82.20 -52.18
C LEU A 467 -4.88 -83.36 -53.01
N LEU A 468 -3.60 -83.35 -53.39
CA LEU A 468 -2.98 -84.45 -54.13
C LEU A 468 -2.96 -85.76 -53.31
N ASN A 469 -2.61 -85.68 -52.02
CA ASN A 469 -2.65 -86.85 -51.14
C ASN A 469 -4.08 -87.38 -51.00
N THR A 470 -5.06 -86.49 -50.81
CA THR A 470 -6.47 -86.85 -50.77
C THR A 470 -6.92 -87.52 -52.08
N ALA A 471 -6.53 -86.98 -53.24
CA ALA A 471 -6.85 -87.55 -54.54
C ALA A 471 -6.25 -88.96 -54.73
N LYS A 472 -4.99 -89.18 -54.32
CA LYS A 472 -4.36 -90.51 -54.36
C LYS A 472 -5.09 -91.53 -53.49
N VAL A 473 -5.49 -91.16 -52.27
CA VAL A 473 -6.26 -92.04 -51.39
C VAL A 473 -7.63 -92.39 -51.99
N MET A 474 -8.23 -91.47 -52.76
CA MET A 474 -9.52 -91.68 -53.43
C MET A 474 -9.41 -92.52 -54.71
N GLU A 475 -8.30 -92.42 -55.45
CA GLU A 475 -8.05 -93.20 -56.67
C GLU A 475 -8.08 -94.72 -56.39
N ASP A 476 -7.49 -95.13 -55.27
CA ASP A 476 -7.42 -96.54 -54.86
C ASP A 476 -8.63 -97.01 -54.03
N ASN A 477 -9.58 -96.12 -53.69
CA ASN A 477 -10.74 -96.45 -52.85
C ASN A 477 -12.05 -95.83 -53.36
N PRO A 478 -12.88 -96.61 -54.11
CA PRO A 478 -14.15 -96.15 -54.66
C PRO A 478 -15.16 -95.67 -53.61
N VAL A 479 -15.13 -96.24 -52.39
CA VAL A 479 -16.04 -95.84 -51.29
C VAL A 479 -15.65 -94.47 -50.75
N ALA A 480 -14.35 -94.17 -50.64
CA ALA A 480 -13.86 -92.86 -50.20
C ALA A 480 -14.18 -91.76 -51.23
N LEU A 481 -14.08 -92.06 -52.53
CA LEU A 481 -14.50 -91.15 -53.59
C LEU A 481 -16.00 -90.85 -53.50
N ARG A 482 -16.84 -91.88 -53.33
CA ARG A 482 -18.30 -91.73 -53.20
C ARG A 482 -18.68 -90.89 -51.97
N LEU A 483 -18.02 -91.10 -50.83
CA LEU A 483 -18.23 -90.27 -49.65
C LEU A 483 -17.84 -88.81 -49.90
N LYS A 484 -16.77 -88.54 -50.65
CA LYS A 484 -16.37 -87.16 -50.98
C LYS A 484 -17.31 -86.48 -51.96
N GLU A 485 -17.84 -87.22 -52.93
CA GLU A 485 -18.90 -86.74 -53.81
C GLU A 485 -20.13 -86.34 -53.00
N LEU A 486 -20.55 -87.18 -52.05
CA LEU A 486 -21.68 -86.90 -51.17
C LEU A 486 -21.42 -85.69 -50.25
N GLU A 487 -20.21 -85.55 -49.68
CA GLU A 487 -19.83 -84.35 -48.89
C GLU A 487 -19.83 -83.08 -49.75
N THR A 488 -19.41 -83.19 -51.01
CA THR A 488 -19.42 -82.06 -51.95
C THR A 488 -20.84 -81.72 -52.36
N LEU A 489 -21.68 -82.72 -52.62
CA LEU A 489 -23.10 -82.57 -52.87
C LEU A 489 -23.78 -81.92 -51.67
N GLU A 490 -23.56 -82.41 -50.45
CA GLU A 490 -24.07 -81.83 -49.20
C GLU A 490 -23.77 -80.34 -49.12
N ARG A 491 -22.51 -79.93 -49.35
CA ARG A 491 -22.09 -78.53 -49.34
C ARG A 491 -22.70 -77.69 -50.47
N VAL A 492 -22.94 -78.29 -51.64
CA VAL A 492 -23.65 -77.62 -52.74
C VAL A 492 -25.13 -77.49 -52.41
N THR A 493 -25.75 -78.50 -51.82
CA THR A 493 -27.15 -78.50 -51.41
C THR A 493 -27.42 -77.55 -50.24
N GLU A 494 -26.46 -77.35 -49.34
CA GLU A 494 -26.52 -76.28 -48.32
C GLU A 494 -26.67 -74.88 -48.92
N LYS A 495 -26.26 -74.66 -50.17
CA LYS A 495 -26.37 -73.38 -50.88
C LYS A 495 -27.59 -73.30 -51.80
N ILE A 496 -28.45 -74.33 -51.83
CA ILE A 496 -29.60 -74.41 -52.73
C ILE A 496 -30.86 -74.73 -51.91
N ASP A 497 -31.87 -73.85 -51.95
CA ASP A 497 -33.07 -73.98 -51.11
C ASP A 497 -34.08 -75.07 -51.55
N ASN A 498 -34.05 -75.55 -52.80
CA ASN A 498 -34.98 -76.61 -53.28
C ASN A 498 -34.37 -77.48 -54.38
N ILE A 499 -34.52 -78.81 -54.26
CA ILE A 499 -34.01 -79.81 -55.22
C ILE A 499 -35.16 -80.68 -55.72
N SER A 500 -35.38 -80.73 -57.04
CA SER A 500 -36.41 -81.56 -57.69
C SER A 500 -35.78 -82.78 -58.34
N VAL A 501 -36.07 -83.98 -57.83
CA VAL A 501 -35.53 -85.25 -58.34
C VAL A 501 -36.57 -85.94 -59.24
N TYR A 502 -36.22 -86.21 -60.50
CA TYR A 502 -37.03 -86.98 -61.45
C TYR A 502 -36.41 -88.36 -61.66
N GLY A 503 -37.00 -89.44 -61.13
CA GLY A 503 -36.54 -90.82 -61.41
C GLY A 503 -36.66 -91.86 -60.29
N GLY A 504 -37.16 -91.50 -59.10
CA GLY A 504 -37.28 -92.44 -57.97
C GLY A 504 -35.96 -92.65 -57.20
N LEU A 505 -36.08 -93.07 -55.93
CA LEU A 505 -34.96 -93.16 -54.96
C LEU A 505 -33.81 -94.08 -55.42
N ASP A 506 -34.09 -95.14 -56.17
CA ASP A 506 -33.05 -96.07 -56.66
C ASP A 506 -32.11 -95.44 -57.71
N GLY A 507 -32.61 -94.50 -58.51
CA GLY A 507 -31.79 -93.78 -59.50
C GLY A 507 -30.81 -92.80 -58.86
N VAL A 508 -31.14 -92.25 -57.68
CA VAL A 508 -30.25 -91.36 -56.91
C VAL A 508 -29.12 -92.14 -56.26
N LEU A 509 -29.41 -93.37 -55.82
CA LEU A 509 -28.44 -94.21 -55.12
C LEU A 509 -27.41 -94.84 -56.06
N ASN A 510 -27.81 -95.23 -57.27
CA ASN A 510 -27.00 -96.08 -58.15
C ASN A 510 -26.47 -95.42 -59.43
N ASP A 511 -27.06 -94.34 -59.94
CA ASP A 511 -26.60 -93.72 -61.20
C ASP A 511 -25.70 -92.50 -60.99
N LEU A 512 -24.70 -92.35 -61.87
CA LEU A 512 -23.88 -91.14 -61.97
C LEU A 512 -24.73 -89.97 -62.47
N VAL A 513 -24.88 -88.94 -61.64
CA VAL A 513 -25.61 -87.71 -61.99
C VAL A 513 -24.97 -87.06 -63.21
N ARG A 514 -25.65 -87.14 -64.37
CA ARG A 514 -25.25 -86.39 -65.57
C ARG A 514 -25.88 -85.01 -65.54
N ILE A 515 -25.07 -84.00 -65.23
CA ILE A 515 -25.45 -82.59 -65.40
C ILE A 515 -25.41 -82.29 -66.91
N ARG A 516 -26.57 -82.09 -67.54
CA ARG A 516 -26.63 -81.50 -68.88
C ARG A 516 -26.33 -80.00 -68.77
N LYS A 517 -25.48 -79.51 -69.68
CA LYS A 517 -25.15 -78.08 -69.83
C LYS A 517 -26.39 -77.21 -69.98
#